data_AF-A0A420BFQ4-F1
#
_entry.id   AF-A0A420BFQ4-F1
#
_cell.length_a   1.000
_cell.length_b   1.000
_cell.length_c   1.000
_cell.angle_alpha   90.00
_cell.angle_beta   90.00
_cell.angle_gamma   90.00
#
_symmetry.space_group_name_H-M   'P 1'
#
loop_
_entity.id
_entity.type
_entity.pdbx_description
1 polymer ?
#
loop_
_entity_poly.entity_id
_entity_poly.type
_entity_poly.pdbx_seq_one_letter_code
_entity_poly.pdbx_strand_id
1 'polypeptide(L)' 'MRLIFIIIGGIAGVLFSFWDTMVSYSDTAPIDDQFGLAIISWPFFLIKTLIYLCMGSFFCWLISLVFRRNLPE' A
#
# COMPACT_ATOMS: atom_id res chain seq x y z
N MET A 1 -15.25 12.26 9.25
CA MET A 1 -15.09 11.67 7.89
C MET A 1 -13.67 11.75 7.33
N ARG A 2 -12.99 12.91 7.30
CA ARG A 2 -11.62 13.03 6.76
C ARG A 2 -10.60 12.01 7.28
N LEU A 3 -10.54 11.84 8.61
CA LEU A 3 -9.65 10.87 9.26
C LEU A 3 -9.89 9.42 8.84
N ILE A 4 -11.17 9.05 8.62
CA ILE A 4 -11.55 7.69 8.20
C ILE A 4 -10.99 7.39 6.79
N PHE A 5 -11.10 8.34 5.86
CA PHE A 5 -10.55 8.18 4.51
C PHE A 5 -9.02 8.02 4.53
N ILE A 6 -8.32 8.82 5.36
CA ILE A 6 -6.86 8.72 5.48
C ILE A 6 -6.46 7.33 6.01
N ILE A 7 -7.14 6.83 7.05
CA ILE A 7 -6.87 5.51 7.63
C ILE A 7 -7.13 4.40 6.61
N ILE A 8 -8.25 4.46 5.88
CA ILE A 8 -8.57 3.48 4.82
C ILE A 8 -7.49 3.50 3.73
N GLY A 9 -7.05 4.69 3.29
CA GLY A 9 -5.98 4.83 2.30
C GLY A 9 -4.65 4.25 2.79
N GLY A 10 -4.29 4.46 4.06
CA GLY A 10 -3.11 3.86 4.66
C GLY A 10 -3.17 2.32 4.72
N ILE A 11 -4.30 1.76 5.15
CA ILE A 11 -4.51 0.30 5.19
C ILE A 11 -4.44 -0.30 3.79
N ALA A 12 -5.07 0.34 2.79
CA ALA A 12 -5.01 -0.10 1.41
C ALA A 12 -3.59 -0.08 0.85
N GLY A 13 -2.79 0.95 1.18
CA GLY A 13 -1.38 1.04 0.81
C GLY A 13 -0.53 -0.08 1.41
N VAL A 14 -0.78 -0.46 2.66
CA VAL A 14 -0.10 -1.61 3.30
C VAL A 14 -0.51 -2.92 2.66
N LEU A 15 -1.80 -3.17 2.44
CA LEU A 15 -2.26 -4.39 1.76
C LEU A 15 -1.68 -4.49 0.34
N PHE A 16 -1.57 -3.37 -0.37
CA PHE A 16 -0.96 -3.32 -1.68
C PHE A 16 0.54 -3.65 -1.64
N SER A 17 1.27 -3.27 -0.60
CA SER A 17 2.70 -3.60 -0.48
C SER A 17 2.92 -5.10 -0.30
N PHE A 18 2.06 -5.77 0.47
CA PHE A 18 2.07 -7.22 0.58
C PHE A 18 1.76 -7.89 -0.76
N TRP A 19 0.74 -7.43 -1.47
CA TRP A 19 0.41 -7.93 -2.81
C TRP A 19 1.55 -7.74 -3.81
N ASP A 20 2.14 -6.54 -3.90
CA ASP A 20 3.29 -6.24 -4.76
C ASP A 20 4.47 -7.16 -4.48
N THR A 21 4.72 -7.44 -3.20
CA THR A 21 5.79 -8.34 -2.79
C THR A 21 5.50 -9.79 -3.17
N MET A 22 4.24 -10.24 -3.07
CA MET A 22 3.85 -11.58 -3.53
C MET A 22 4.04 -11.74 -5.04
N VAL A 23 3.63 -10.75 -5.83
CA VAL A 23 3.78 -10.75 -7.30
C VAL A 23 5.26 -10.66 -7.69
N SER A 24 6.02 -9.77 -7.06
CA SER A 24 7.45 -9.64 -7.34
C SER A 24 8.22 -10.91 -6.94
N TYR A 25 7.80 -11.59 -5.86
CA TYR A 25 8.39 -12.85 -5.46
C TYR A 25 8.03 -13.96 -6.45
N SER A 26 6.79 -14.05 -6.94
CA SER A 26 6.43 -15.08 -7.94
C SER A 26 7.23 -14.95 -9.24
N ASP A 27 7.58 -13.74 -9.66
CA ASP A 27 8.38 -13.50 -10.86
C ASP A 27 9.87 -13.79 -10.66
N THR A 28 10.36 -13.78 -9.40
CA THR A 28 11.78 -13.94 -9.06
C THR A 28 12.08 -15.21 -8.27
N ALA A 29 11.07 -16.05 -8.04
CA ALA A 29 11.19 -17.25 -7.22
C ALA A 29 12.21 -18.22 -7.84
N PRO A 30 13.28 -18.59 -7.09
CA PRO A 30 14.17 -19.67 -7.50
C PRO A 30 13.38 -20.97 -7.60
N ILE A 31 13.60 -21.75 -8.67
CA ILE A 31 12.93 -23.05 -8.90
C ILE A 31 13.11 -24.04 -7.73
N ASP A 32 14.17 -23.84 -6.93
CA ASP A 32 14.60 -24.76 -5.88
C ASP A 32 14.25 -24.31 -4.45
N ASP A 33 13.71 -23.10 -4.25
CA ASP A 33 13.39 -22.60 -2.90
C ASP A 33 11.97 -23.00 -2.46
N GLN A 34 11.89 -23.48 -1.22
CA GLN A 34 10.68 -23.97 -0.58
C GLN A 34 9.57 -22.91 -0.59
N PHE A 35 8.34 -23.32 -0.91
CA PHE A 35 7.12 -22.50 -0.90
C PHE A 35 7.06 -21.60 0.36
N GLY A 36 7.37 -20.32 0.20
CA GLY A 36 7.34 -19.34 1.29
C GLY A 36 7.47 -17.92 0.74
N LEU A 37 6.82 -16.95 1.39
CA LEU A 37 7.03 -15.54 1.10
C LEU A 37 8.42 -15.13 1.58
N ALA A 38 9.44 -15.32 0.73
CA ALA A 38 10.79 -14.86 1.05
C ALA A 38 10.93 -13.40 0.65
N ILE A 39 10.91 -12.53 1.65
CA ILE A 39 11.25 -11.11 1.46
C ILE A 39 12.76 -11.05 1.18
N ILE A 40 13.11 -10.87 -0.09
CA ILE A 40 14.50 -10.82 -0.59
C ILE A 40 15.32 -9.75 0.15
N SER A 41 14.69 -8.65 0.55
CA SER A 41 15.32 -7.58 1.34
C SER A 41 14.29 -6.86 2.22
N TRP A 42 14.39 -7.05 3.54
CA TRP A 42 13.54 -6.39 4.54
C TRP A 42 13.62 -4.86 4.52
N PRO A 43 14.81 -4.22 4.40
CA PRO A 43 14.89 -2.76 4.30
C PRO A 43 14.14 -2.23 3.06
N PHE A 44 14.26 -2.93 1.94
CA PHE A 44 13.59 -2.53 0.69
C PHE A 44 12.07 -2.68 0.80
N PHE A 45 11.60 -3.79 1.39
CA PHE A 45 10.19 -4.01 1.67
C PHE A 45 9.58 -2.94 2.58
N LEU A 46 10.29 -2.56 3.66
CA LEU A 46 9.85 -1.52 4.58
C LEU A 46 9.75 -0.16 3.90
N ILE A 47 10.76 0.22 3.10
CA ILE A 47 10.73 1.48 2.34
C ILE A 47 9.57 1.50 1.34
N LYS A 48 9.38 0.42 0.57
CA LYS A 48 8.24 0.30 -0.36
C LYS A 48 6.91 0.42 0.37
N THR A 49 6.75 -0.28 1.48
CA THR A 49 5.52 -0.25 2.28
C THR A 49 5.24 1.16 2.80
N LEU A 50 6.27 1.88 3.26
CA LEU A 50 6.14 3.27 3.69
C LEU A 50 5.71 4.19 2.53
N ILE A 51 6.29 4.01 1.34
CA ILE A 51 5.91 4.77 0.14
C ILE A 51 4.44 4.51 -0.20
N TYR A 52 4.00 3.25 -0.26
CA TYR A 52 2.61 2.93 -0.58
C TYR A 52 1.62 3.42 0.49
N LEU A 53 2.00 3.38 1.77
CA LEU A 53 1.21 3.94 2.87
C LEU A 53 1.05 5.47 2.71
N CYS A 54 2.15 6.18 2.42
CA CYS A 54 2.12 7.62 2.18
C CYS A 54 1.27 7.96 0.95
N MET A 55 1.43 7.24 -0.15
CA MET A 55 0.65 7.44 -1.37
C MET A 55 -0.84 7.20 -1.13
N GLY A 56 -1.21 6.07 -0.55
CA GLY A 56 -2.61 5.74 -0.26
C GLY A 56 -3.29 6.76 0.66
N SER A 57 -2.58 7.18 1.71
CA SER A 57 -3.04 8.22 2.64
C SER A 57 -3.21 9.57 1.95
N PHE A 58 -2.25 9.97 1.10
CA PHE A 58 -2.26 11.23 0.36
C PHE A 58 -3.40 11.29 -0.66
N PHE A 59 -3.61 10.22 -1.44
CA PHE A 59 -4.71 10.16 -2.41
C PHE A 59 -6.08 10.18 -1.72
N CYS A 60 -6.28 9.43 -0.65
CA CYS A 60 -7.53 9.48 0.12
C CYS A 60 -7.77 10.84 0.76
N TRP A 61 -6.73 11.53 1.23
CA TRP A 61 -6.83 12.90 1.71
C TRP A 61 -7.28 13.86 0.59
N LEU A 62 -6.68 13.78 -0.59
CA LEU A 62 -7.09 14.55 -1.77
C LEU A 62 -8.55 14.31 -2.15
N ILE A 63 -8.98 13.05 -2.21
CA ILE A 63 -10.37 12.68 -2.49
C ILE A 63 -11.30 13.32 -1.44
N SER A 64 -10.92 13.27 -0.16
CA SER A 64 -11.71 13.89 0.91
C SER A 64 -11.80 15.41 0.81
N LEU A 65 -10.78 16.09 0.26
CA LEU A 65 -10.85 17.53 -0.04
C LEU A 65 -11.84 17.82 -1.16
N VAL A 66 -11.80 17.04 -2.24
CA VAL A 66 -12.69 17.21 -3.40
C VAL A 66 -14.15 16.94 -3.02
N PHE A 67 -14.42 15.84 -2.31
CA PHE A 67 -15.78 15.51 -1.87
C PHE A 67 -16.36 16.58 -0.93
N ARG A 68 -15.57 17.11 0.00
CA ARG A 68 -16.04 18.18 0.91
C ARG A 68 -16.36 19.48 0.18
N ARG A 69 -15.76 19.73 -0.98
CA ARG A 69 -16.02 20.94 -1.79
C ARG A 69 -17.28 20.83 -2.65
N ASN A 70 -17.75 19.61 -2.95
CA ASN A 70 -18.87 19.37 -3.88
C ASN A 70 -20.18 18.97 -3.20
N LEU A 71 -20.22 18.86 -1.88
CA LEU A 71 -21.45 18.69 -1.10
C LEU A 71 -21.84 20.05 -0.53
N PRO A 72 -22.88 20.73 -1.06
CA PRO A 72 -23.52 21.83 -0.33
C PRO A 72 -24.09 21.24 0.97
N GLU A 73 -23.85 21.93 2.09
CA GLU A 73 -24.44 21.57 3.39
C GLU A 73 -25.97 21.60 3.34
#